data_AF-A0A927X710-F1
#
_entry.id   AF-A0A927X710-F1
#
_cell.length_a   1.000
_cell.length_b   1.000
_cell.length_c   1.000
_cell.angle_alpha   90.00
_cell.angle_beta   90.00
_cell.angle_gamma   90.00
#
_symmetry.space_group_name_H-M   'P 1'
#
loop_
_entity.id
_entity.type
_entity.pdbx_description
1 polymer ?
#
loop_
_entity_poly.entity_id
_entity_poly.type
_entity_poly.pdbx_seq_one_letter_code
_entity_poly.pdbx_strand_id
1 'polypeptide(L)'
;MKKVYLIILIIILSIVTSSCNQEEKYVRLRIIANSNLDIDISDKTIIKNTINKLFDENKLTYETINTNNLNMLLKNNLNKDLYNKISIQECISYYPAKSYNGKFIPSGNYETLLIEIGDGKGNNFWTLLYPEYFGYEFEESNEIEYRSYFYDLLS
;
A
#
# COMPACT_ATOMS: atom_id res chain seq x y z
N MET A 1 32.56 -38.40 13.49
CA MET A 1 31.07 -38.35 13.38
C MET A 1 30.47 -37.06 13.93
N LYS A 2 30.67 -36.69 15.21
CA LYS A 2 30.12 -35.45 15.80
C LYS A 2 30.46 -34.15 15.06
N LYS A 3 31.70 -34.02 14.54
CA LYS A 3 32.14 -32.84 13.77
C LYS A 3 31.43 -32.70 12.41
N VAL A 4 30.98 -33.80 11.81
CA VAL A 4 30.27 -33.80 10.52
C VAL A 4 28.83 -33.30 10.71
N TYR A 5 28.16 -33.70 11.79
CA TYR A 5 26.83 -33.18 12.15
C TYR A 5 26.85 -31.68 12.47
N LEU A 6 27.91 -31.19 13.11
CA LEU A 6 28.05 -29.76 13.40
C LEU A 6 28.16 -28.93 12.12
N ILE A 7 28.92 -29.43 11.12
CA ILE A 7 29.08 -28.75 9.83
C ILE A 7 27.75 -28.76 9.04
N ILE A 8 27.02 -29.88 9.05
CA ILE A 8 25.71 -29.98 8.40
C ILE A 8 24.70 -29.01 9.05
N LEU A 9 24.72 -28.89 10.38
CA LEU A 9 23.84 -27.96 11.11
C LEU A 9 24.13 -26.49 10.75
N ILE A 10 25.42 -26.13 10.63
CA ILE A 10 25.83 -24.77 10.24
C ILE A 10 25.42 -24.46 8.79
N ILE A 11 25.54 -25.43 7.88
CA ILE A 11 25.12 -25.28 6.48
C ILE A 11 23.59 -25.11 6.41
N ILE A 12 22.82 -25.91 7.15
CA ILE A 12 21.36 -25.77 7.21
C ILE A 12 20.97 -24.40 7.78
N LEU A 13 21.63 -23.97 8.86
CA LEU A 13 21.36 -22.66 9.47
C LEU A 13 21.68 -21.51 8.49
N SER A 14 22.78 -21.63 7.73
CA SER A 14 23.19 -20.63 6.73
C SER A 14 22.26 -20.57 5.51
N ILE A 15 21.62 -21.69 5.14
CA ILE A 15 20.60 -21.75 4.09
C ILE A 15 19.31 -21.09 4.59
N VAL A 16 18.91 -21.34 5.83
CA VAL A 16 17.72 -20.73 6.47
C VAL A 16 17.88 -19.21 6.63
N THR A 17 19.08 -18.71 6.95
CA THR A 17 19.33 -17.26 7.02
C THR A 17 19.34 -16.57 5.65
N SER A 18 19.61 -17.32 4.58
CA SER A 18 19.66 -16.76 3.22
C SER A 18 18.28 -16.59 2.59
N SER A 19 17.23 -17.15 3.20
CA SER A 19 15.82 -16.92 2.81
C SER A 19 15.25 -15.64 3.43
N CYS A 20 16.08 -14.61 3.61
CA CYS A 20 15.60 -13.28 3.98
C CYS A 20 14.82 -12.74 2.79
N ASN A 21 13.48 -12.75 2.89
CA ASN A 21 12.57 -12.13 1.93
C ASN A 21 13.11 -10.75 1.54
N GLN A 22 13.38 -10.54 0.25
CA GLN A 22 13.52 -9.19 -0.26
C GLN A 22 12.16 -8.52 -0.06
N GLU A 23 12.09 -7.53 0.83
CA GLU A 23 10.94 -6.64 0.86
C GLU A 23 10.87 -5.95 -0.50
N GLU A 24 9.92 -6.37 -1.33
CA GLU A 24 9.71 -5.77 -2.64
C GLU A 24 9.36 -4.28 -2.45
N LYS A 25 10.27 -3.43 -2.94
CA LYS A 25 10.22 -1.99 -2.73
C LYS A 25 9.26 -1.35 -3.74
N TYR A 26 7.96 -1.46 -3.47
CA TYR A 26 6.94 -0.77 -4.28
C TYR A 26 6.57 0.60 -3.70
N VAL A 27 6.23 1.53 -4.60
CA VAL A 27 5.61 2.82 -4.25
C VAL A 27 4.17 2.58 -3.79
N ARG A 28 3.76 3.20 -2.69
CA ARG A 28 2.40 3.12 -2.16
C ARG A 28 1.51 4.21 -2.75
N LEU A 29 0.21 3.97 -2.87
CA LEU A 29 -0.73 4.98 -3.35
C LEU A 29 -1.66 5.45 -2.23
N ARG A 30 -1.75 6.75 -2.01
CA ARG A 30 -2.62 7.34 -0.99
C ARG A 30 -3.58 8.34 -1.63
N ILE A 31 -4.85 8.30 -1.25
CA ILE A 31 -5.86 9.26 -1.71
C ILE A 31 -6.48 9.93 -0.48
N ILE A 32 -6.42 11.26 -0.42
CA ILE A 32 -7.00 12.05 0.66
C ILE A 32 -8.16 12.87 0.08
N ALA A 33 -9.34 12.73 0.68
CA ALA A 33 -10.53 13.47 0.25
C ALA A 33 -10.45 14.93 0.69
N ASN A 34 -11.24 15.79 0.04
CA ASN A 34 -11.31 17.20 0.42
C ASN A 34 -11.88 17.38 1.83
N SER A 35 -12.88 16.59 2.22
CA SER A 35 -13.45 16.53 3.57
C SER A 35 -14.11 15.17 3.83
N ASN A 36 -14.79 15.03 4.98
CA ASN A 36 -15.59 13.84 5.34
C ASN A 36 -17.04 13.92 4.89
N LEU A 37 -17.40 14.88 4.03
CA LEU A 37 -18.75 14.94 3.45
C LEU A 37 -18.93 13.81 2.44
N ASP A 38 -20.16 13.28 2.33
CA ASP A 38 -20.48 12.17 1.42
C ASP A 38 -20.09 12.46 -0.04
N ILE A 39 -20.19 13.72 -0.46
CA ILE A 39 -19.77 14.15 -1.81
C ILE A 39 -18.27 13.99 -2.03
N ASP A 40 -17.45 14.35 -1.04
CA ASP A 40 -15.99 14.27 -1.13
C ASP A 40 -15.50 12.82 -0.98
N ILE A 41 -16.21 12.02 -0.18
CA ILE A 41 -16.00 10.57 -0.07
C ILE A 41 -16.36 9.88 -1.39
N SER A 42 -17.43 10.31 -2.06
CA SER A 42 -17.82 9.83 -3.39
C SER A 42 -16.75 10.17 -4.44
N ASP A 43 -16.26 11.42 -4.47
CA ASP A 43 -15.17 11.85 -5.34
C ASP A 43 -13.91 10.97 -5.14
N LYS A 44 -13.53 10.69 -3.89
CA LYS A 44 -12.44 9.75 -3.55
C LYS A 44 -12.71 8.33 -4.04
N THR A 45 -13.94 7.86 -3.93
CA THR A 45 -14.35 6.51 -4.37
C THR A 45 -14.27 6.36 -5.89
N ILE A 46 -14.67 7.40 -6.64
CA ILE A 46 -14.57 7.43 -8.10
C ILE A 46 -13.10 7.29 -8.51
N ILE A 47 -12.19 8.08 -7.92
CA ILE A 47 -10.76 8.02 -8.23
C ILE A 47 -10.17 6.64 -7.89
N LYS A 48 -10.50 6.08 -6.71
CA LYS A 48 -10.11 4.72 -6.31
C LYS A 48 -10.50 3.70 -7.38
N ASN A 49 -11.77 3.71 -7.79
CA ASN A 49 -12.30 2.76 -8.77
C ASN A 49 -11.67 2.93 -10.16
N THR A 50 -11.42 4.17 -10.57
CA THR A 50 -10.71 4.47 -11.83
C THR A 50 -9.30 3.91 -11.81
N ILE A 51 -8.55 4.08 -10.72
CA ILE A 51 -7.18 3.56 -10.59
C ILE A 51 -7.18 2.04 -10.59
N ASN A 52 -8.10 1.39 -9.86
CA ASN A 52 -8.24 -0.07 -9.87
C ASN A 52 -8.47 -0.59 -11.28
N LYS A 53 -9.41 0.03 -12.02
CA LYS A 53 -9.68 -0.32 -13.41
C LYS A 53 -8.44 -0.17 -14.31
N LEU A 54 -7.59 0.84 -14.09
CA LEU A 54 -6.35 1.01 -14.85
C LEU A 54 -5.33 -0.10 -14.58
N PHE A 55 -5.29 -0.62 -13.35
CA PHE A 55 -4.49 -1.79 -13.00
C PHE A 55 -5.07 -3.06 -13.65
N ASP A 56 -6.38 -3.29 -13.56
CA ASP A 56 -7.06 -4.44 -14.17
C ASP A 56 -6.87 -4.50 -15.69
N GLU A 57 -6.87 -3.34 -16.35
CA GLU A 57 -6.63 -3.21 -17.79
C GLU A 57 -5.14 -3.26 -18.19
N ASN A 58 -4.23 -3.48 -17.22
CA ASN A 58 -2.77 -3.45 -17.40
C ASN A 58 -2.25 -2.13 -18.02
N LYS A 59 -3.00 -1.03 -17.88
CA LYS A 59 -2.58 0.31 -18.34
C LYS A 59 -1.65 1.00 -17.35
N LEU A 60 -1.68 0.54 -16.10
CA LEU A 60 -0.83 1.00 -15.01
C LEU A 60 -0.17 -0.22 -14.38
N THR A 61 1.14 -0.14 -14.14
CA THR A 61 1.87 -1.19 -13.42
C THR A 61 2.66 -0.57 -12.27
N TYR A 62 2.91 -1.35 -11.23
CA TYR A 62 3.53 -0.87 -9.99
C TYR A 62 4.99 -0.48 -10.15
N GLU A 63 5.67 -1.05 -11.15
CA GLU A 63 7.04 -0.68 -11.50
C GLU A 63 7.11 0.63 -12.29
N THR A 64 6.02 0.98 -13.00
CA THR A 64 5.99 2.14 -13.91
C THR A 64 5.17 3.31 -13.38
N ILE A 65 4.49 3.13 -12.25
CA ILE A 65 3.68 4.18 -11.65
C ILE A 65 4.57 5.31 -11.15
N ASN A 66 4.28 6.51 -11.64
CA ASN A 66 4.88 7.75 -11.19
C ASN A 66 3.85 8.88 -11.33
N THR A 67 4.19 10.04 -10.77
CA THR A 67 3.39 11.27 -10.88
C THR A 67 2.91 11.57 -12.31
N ASN A 68 3.82 11.57 -13.29
CA ASN A 68 3.51 11.96 -14.67
C ASN A 68 2.53 11.01 -15.36
N ASN A 69 2.78 9.70 -15.29
CA ASN A 69 1.96 8.69 -15.94
C ASN A 69 0.57 8.63 -15.30
N LEU A 70 0.51 8.65 -13.96
CA LEU A 70 -0.76 8.68 -13.25
C LEU A 70 -1.57 9.93 -13.57
N ASN A 71 -0.93 11.10 -13.60
CA ASN A 71 -1.61 12.36 -13.93
C ASN A 71 -2.22 12.32 -15.34
N MET A 72 -1.46 11.83 -16.33
CA MET A 72 -1.96 11.67 -17.70
C MET A 72 -3.13 10.70 -17.79
N LEU A 73 -3.05 9.56 -17.10
CA LEU A 73 -4.12 8.56 -17.07
C LEU A 73 -5.39 9.10 -16.39
N LEU A 74 -5.26 9.76 -15.25
CA LEU A 74 -6.40 10.35 -14.55
C LEU A 74 -7.05 11.48 -15.35
N LYS A 75 -6.26 12.31 -16.04
CA LYS A 75 -6.78 13.34 -16.96
C LYS A 75 -7.68 12.78 -18.06
N ASN A 76 -7.36 11.58 -18.56
CA ASN A 76 -8.10 10.95 -19.65
C ASN A 76 -9.33 10.16 -19.17
N ASN A 77 -9.36 9.74 -17.91
CA ASN A 77 -10.40 8.85 -17.37
C ASN A 77 -11.35 9.51 -16.37
N LEU A 78 -11.01 10.68 -15.84
CA LEU A 78 -11.87 11.47 -14.94
C LEU A 78 -12.56 12.62 -15.68
N ASN A 79 -13.67 13.11 -15.13
CA ASN A 79 -14.27 14.35 -15.63
C ASN A 79 -13.36 15.55 -15.31
N LYS A 80 -13.52 16.63 -16.08
CA LYS A 80 -12.67 17.82 -15.96
C LYS A 80 -12.78 18.48 -14.58
N ASP A 81 -13.97 18.49 -14.00
CA ASP A 81 -14.23 19.14 -12.72
C ASP A 81 -13.51 18.43 -11.57
N LEU A 82 -13.57 17.09 -11.52
CA LEU A 82 -12.88 16.29 -10.51
C LEU A 82 -11.36 16.33 -10.73
N TYR A 83 -10.90 16.18 -11.97
CA TYR A 83 -9.48 16.26 -12.29
C TYR A 83 -8.84 17.58 -11.82
N ASN A 84 -9.53 18.71 -12.02
CA ASN A 84 -9.01 20.02 -11.61
C ASN A 84 -8.91 20.20 -10.08
N LYS A 85 -9.60 19.38 -9.30
CA LYS A 85 -9.49 19.39 -7.83
C LYS A 85 -8.31 18.56 -7.33
N ILE A 86 -7.69 17.74 -8.17
CA ILE A 86 -6.70 16.75 -7.75
C ILE A 86 -5.29 17.33 -7.84
N SER A 87 -4.49 17.09 -6.80
CA SER A 87 -3.04 17.27 -6.77
C SER A 87 -2.37 15.91 -6.58
N ILE A 88 -1.28 15.64 -7.30
CA ILE A 88 -0.52 14.39 -7.21
C ILE A 88 0.93 14.72 -6.87
N GLN A 89 1.47 14.10 -5.82
CA GLN A 89 2.84 14.31 -5.37
C GLN A 89 3.50 13.03 -4.86
N GLU A 90 4.82 12.94 -5.03
CA GLU A 90 5.65 11.90 -4.41
C GLU A 90 6.16 12.40 -3.07
N CYS A 91 5.94 11.62 -2.02
CA CYS A 91 6.36 11.96 -0.66
C CYS A 91 6.75 10.71 0.13
N ILE A 92 7.38 10.90 1.28
CA ILE A 92 7.58 9.83 2.27
C ILE A 92 6.46 9.95 3.29
N SER A 93 5.72 8.86 3.51
CA SER A 93 4.65 8.84 4.50
C SER A 93 4.76 7.67 5.45
N TYR A 94 4.39 7.92 6.72
CA TYR A 94 4.32 6.89 7.74
C TYR A 94 3.05 6.04 7.57
N TYR A 95 3.20 4.74 7.80
CA TYR A 95 2.12 3.78 7.85
C TYR A 95 2.24 2.96 9.13
N PRO A 96 1.14 2.80 9.90
CA PRO A 96 1.11 1.88 11.02
C PRO A 96 1.18 0.43 10.51
N ALA A 97 1.61 -0.48 11.38
CA ALA A 97 1.60 -1.91 11.09
C ALA A 97 0.15 -2.38 10.92
N LYS A 98 -0.10 -3.28 9.96
CA LYS A 98 -1.43 -3.85 9.71
C LYS A 98 -1.31 -5.35 9.51
N SER A 99 -2.26 -6.12 10.04
CA SER A 99 -2.42 -7.54 9.73
C SER A 99 -3.63 -7.67 8.81
N TYR A 100 -3.48 -8.39 7.70
CA TYR A 100 -4.56 -8.60 6.75
C TYR A 100 -4.52 -10.02 6.17
N ASN A 101 -5.62 -10.76 6.28
CA ASN A 101 -5.77 -12.11 5.74
C ASN A 101 -4.57 -13.03 6.04
N GLY A 102 -4.09 -12.98 7.29
CA GLY A 102 -2.92 -13.72 7.77
C GLY A 102 -1.56 -13.11 7.43
N LYS A 103 -1.47 -12.18 6.46
CA LYS A 103 -0.25 -11.45 6.10
C LYS A 103 -0.01 -10.26 7.03
N PHE A 104 1.22 -10.11 7.50
CA PHE A 104 1.65 -8.96 8.30
C PHE A 104 2.34 -7.93 7.42
N ILE A 105 1.87 -6.68 7.48
CA ILE A 105 2.47 -5.52 6.83
C ILE A 105 3.16 -4.69 7.92
N PRO A 106 4.50 -4.56 7.89
CA PRO A 106 5.23 -3.82 8.91
C PRO A 106 4.90 -2.32 8.90
N SER A 107 5.04 -1.69 10.07
CA SER A 107 5.00 -0.23 10.18
C SER A 107 6.28 0.38 9.62
N GLY A 108 6.20 1.59 9.08
CA GLY A 108 7.40 2.27 8.58
C GLY A 108 7.09 3.50 7.74
N ASN A 109 8.17 4.10 7.23
CA ASN A 109 8.12 5.20 6.29
C ASN A 109 8.32 4.67 4.88
N TYR A 110 7.40 4.98 3.98
CA TYR A 110 7.39 4.43 2.63
C TYR A 110 7.25 5.53 1.59
N GLU A 111 7.89 5.31 0.44
CA GLU A 111 7.68 6.09 -0.77
C GLU A 111 6.20 5.98 -1.16
N THR A 112 5.55 7.14 -1.26
CA THR A 112 4.10 7.25 -1.42
C THR A 112 3.78 8.24 -2.51
N LEU A 113 3.00 7.79 -3.49
CA LEU A 113 2.31 8.62 -4.46
C LEU A 113 0.97 9.06 -3.85
N LEU A 114 0.93 10.32 -3.44
CA LEU A 114 -0.18 10.93 -2.74
C LEU A 114 -1.05 11.72 -3.73
N ILE A 115 -2.34 11.41 -3.74
CA ILE A 115 -3.41 12.10 -4.46
C ILE A 115 -4.24 12.87 -3.42
N GLU A 116 -4.18 14.19 -3.46
CA GLU A 116 -4.99 15.06 -2.62
C GLU A 116 -6.12 15.66 -3.44
N ILE A 117 -7.36 15.54 -2.96
CA ILE A 117 -8.53 16.17 -3.55
C ILE A 117 -8.81 17.46 -2.78
N GLY A 118 -8.84 18.59 -3.46
CA GLY A 118 -9.08 19.91 -2.85
C GLY A 118 -8.07 20.21 -1.74
N ASP A 119 -8.57 20.53 -0.55
CA ASP A 119 -7.75 20.87 0.63
C ASP A 119 -7.18 19.65 1.37
N GLY A 120 -7.54 18.41 1.00
CA GLY A 120 -7.03 17.20 1.64
C GLY A 120 -7.35 17.07 3.14
N LYS A 121 -8.51 17.57 3.61
CA LYS A 121 -8.90 17.54 5.03
C LYS A 121 -9.75 16.33 5.42
N GLY A 122 -10.09 15.47 4.46
CA GLY A 122 -10.81 14.23 4.71
C GLY A 122 -9.94 13.22 5.44
N ASN A 123 -10.57 12.34 6.20
CA ASN A 123 -9.85 11.34 6.97
C ASN A 123 -9.20 10.29 6.06
N ASN A 124 -8.17 9.65 6.59
CA ASN A 124 -7.37 8.65 5.90
C ASN A 124 -7.91 7.24 6.12
N PHE A 125 -9.20 7.03 5.88
CA PHE A 125 -9.80 5.72 6.12
C PHE A 125 -9.17 4.66 5.21
N TRP A 126 -8.96 4.96 3.92
CA TRP A 126 -8.46 3.99 2.96
C TRP A 126 -7.18 4.48 2.30
N THR A 127 -6.10 3.73 2.48
CA THR A 127 -4.89 3.87 1.66
C THR A 127 -4.82 2.67 0.72
N LEU A 128 -4.56 2.90 -0.56
CA LEU A 128 -4.31 1.84 -1.53
C LEU A 128 -2.89 1.31 -1.31
N LEU A 129 -2.78 0.39 -0.36
CA LEU A 129 -1.60 -0.45 -0.21
C LEU A 129 -1.50 -1.38 -1.42
N TYR A 130 -0.27 -1.81 -1.71
CA TYR A 130 0.24 -2.72 -2.77
C TYR A 130 -0.79 -3.46 -3.64
N PRO A 131 -0.45 -3.82 -4.89
CA PRO A 131 -1.29 -4.65 -5.77
C PRO A 131 -2.04 -5.79 -5.10
N GLU A 132 -1.33 -6.53 -4.25
CA GLU A 132 -1.88 -7.69 -3.55
C GLU A 132 -2.93 -7.33 -2.50
N TYR A 133 -3.00 -6.06 -2.11
CA TYR A 133 -3.93 -5.49 -1.15
C TYR A 133 -4.91 -4.46 -1.77
N PHE A 134 -4.86 -4.26 -3.10
CA PHE A 134 -5.83 -3.44 -3.81
C PHE A 134 -7.22 -4.10 -3.71
N GLY A 135 -8.17 -3.40 -3.08
CA GLY A 135 -9.54 -3.90 -2.89
C GLY A 135 -9.93 -4.14 -1.44
N TYR A 136 -8.98 -4.09 -0.50
CA TYR A 136 -9.29 -4.20 0.91
C TYR A 136 -9.60 -2.84 1.53
N GLU A 137 -10.77 -2.74 2.16
CA GLU A 137 -11.14 -1.59 2.97
C GLU A 137 -10.48 -1.76 4.33
N PHE A 138 -9.43 -0.98 4.54
CA PHE A 138 -8.92 -0.78 5.89
C PHE A 138 -9.91 0.16 6.56
N GLU A 139 -10.73 -0.31 7.49
CA GLU A 139 -11.30 0.62 8.46
C GLU A 139 -10.15 1.01 9.40
N GLU A 140 -9.95 2.31 9.64
CA GLU A 140 -9.22 2.74 10.83
C GLU A 140 -10.11 2.43 12.04
N SER A 141 -10.23 1.15 12.40
CA SER A 141 -10.77 0.80 13.70
C SER A 141 -9.73 1.24 14.74
N ASN A 142 -10.17 1.98 15.75
CA ASN A 142 -9.33 2.30 16.90
C ASN A 142 -9.07 1.06 17.79
N GLU A 143 -9.48 -0.13 17.35
CA GLU A 143 -9.25 -1.39 18.04
C GLU A 143 -7.88 -1.94 17.65
N ILE A 144 -6.91 -1.75 18.55
CA ILE A 144 -5.57 -2.29 18.40
C ILE A 144 -5.61 -3.78 18.73
N GLU A 145 -5.52 -4.64 17.72
CA GLU A 145 -5.36 -6.08 17.90
C GLU A 145 -3.86 -6.42 18.06
N TYR A 146 -3.48 -6.95 19.22
CA TYR A 146 -2.09 -7.31 19.51
C TYR A 146 -1.79 -8.74 19.01
N ARG A 147 -1.04 -8.85 17.91
CA ARG A 147 -0.52 -10.13 17.41
C ARG A 147 0.96 -10.28 17.79
N SER A 148 1.31 -11.40 18.44
CA SER A 148 2.70 -11.68 18.82
C SER A 148 3.49 -12.19 17.62
N TYR A 149 4.58 -11.52 17.27
CA TYR A 149 5.52 -11.97 16.24
C TYR A 149 6.06 -13.40 16.52
N PHE A 150 6.22 -13.76 17.80
CA PHE A 150 6.67 -15.10 18.19
C PHE A 150 5.62 -16.18 17.95
N TYR A 151 4.33 -15.84 18.00
CA TYR A 151 3.26 -16.79 17.69
C TYR A 151 3.36 -17.22 16.23
N ASP A 152 3.52 -16.25 15.31
CA ASP A 152 3.61 -16.50 13.88
C ASP A 152 4.88 -17.26 13.47
N LEU A 153 5.95 -17.15 14.26
CA LEU A 153 7.20 -17.89 14.01
C LEU A 153 7.10 -19.37 14.43
N LEU A 154 6.17 -19.72 15.32
CA LEU A 154 6.06 -21.04 15.95
C LEU A 154 4.80 -21.82 15.54
N SER A 155 3.86 -21.17 14.84
CA SER A 155 2.65 -21.76 14.25
C SER A 155 2.86 -22.14 12.79
#